data_AF-A0A2V6JDJ5-F1
#
_entry.id   AF-A0A2V6JDJ5-F1
#
_cell.length_a   1.000
_cell.length_b   1.000
_cell.length_c   1.000
_cell.angle_alpha   90.00
_cell.angle_beta   90.00
_cell.angle_gamma   90.00
#
_symmetry.space_group_name_H-M   'P 1'
#
loop_
_entity.id
_entity.type
_entity.pdbx_description
1 polymer ?
#
loop_
_entity_poly.entity_id
_entity_poly.type
_entity_poly.pdbx_seq_one_letter_code
_entity_poly.pdbx_strand_id
1 'polypeptide(L)'
;GACAANLGGGAGDRESMWVDNNPTSPHFGRMYISFNNFGVGGGALQVVYSDNGTVWTAPITINGSFIRNIQLTGDLQNSGRVYVAAMIEGGGQFNLRQNVMYRSTDGGATWASTNVGTTFQPPGRSVCTGGTYFACMFGTNNWRHMGWGQPVANGNFVSLDYAQCGQNVACTGATDHGNIYYVRSTDAGLT
;
A
#
# COMPACT_ATOMS: atom_id res chain seq x y z
N GLY A 1 -2.23 -3.03 14.97
CA GLY A 1 -2.12 -1.58 15.22
C GLY A 1 -0.67 -1.20 15.49
N ALA A 2 -0.10 -0.27 14.71
CA ALA A 2 1.22 0.31 14.98
C ALA A 2 1.22 0.98 16.37
N CYS A 3 2.03 0.48 17.30
CA CYS A 3 2.12 0.99 18.67
C CYS A 3 2.41 2.50 18.73
N ALA A 4 3.19 2.99 17.76
CA ALA A 4 3.54 4.40 17.59
C ALA A 4 2.33 5.33 17.38
N ALA A 5 1.27 4.86 16.73
CA ALA A 5 0.04 5.63 16.51
C ALA A 5 -0.94 5.56 17.69
N ASN A 6 -0.73 4.61 18.62
CA ASN A 6 -1.54 4.38 19.82
C ASN A 6 -3.06 4.40 19.55
N LEU A 7 -3.49 3.69 18.51
CA LEU A 7 -4.90 3.59 18.14
C LEU A 7 -5.64 2.71 19.16
N GLY A 8 -6.69 3.25 19.78
CA GLY A 8 -7.55 2.50 20.69
C GLY A 8 -8.32 1.37 20.00
N GLY A 9 -8.68 0.33 20.75
CA GLY A 9 -9.65 -0.69 20.33
C GLY A 9 -9.21 -1.60 19.17
N GLY A 10 -7.90 -1.69 18.87
CA GLY A 10 -7.41 -2.54 17.78
C GLY A 10 -7.75 -2.03 16.38
N ALA A 11 -8.04 -0.72 16.24
CA ALA A 11 -8.46 -0.11 14.97
C ALA A 11 -7.38 -0.11 13.87
N GLY A 12 -6.12 -0.38 14.21
CA GLY A 12 -5.01 -0.39 13.25
C GLY A 12 -4.80 -1.75 12.58
N ASP A 13 -4.64 -1.74 11.26
CA ASP A 13 -4.35 -2.90 10.41
C ASP A 13 -3.33 -2.52 9.32
N ARG A 14 -2.64 -3.53 8.77
CA ARG A 14 -1.67 -3.39 7.66
C ARG A 14 -0.61 -2.33 7.88
N GLU A 15 0.17 -2.46 8.93
CA GLU A 15 1.31 -1.59 9.17
C GLU A 15 2.42 -1.85 8.15
N SER A 16 2.99 -0.79 7.60
CA SER A 16 4.24 -0.83 6.84
C SER A 16 5.14 0.29 7.31
N MET A 17 6.44 -0.01 7.43
CA MET A 17 7.44 0.92 7.94
C MET A 17 8.60 1.09 6.98
N TRP A 18 9.16 2.28 6.96
CA TRP A 18 10.39 2.61 6.26
C TRP A 18 11.16 3.64 7.10
N VAL A 19 12.49 3.58 7.00
CA VAL A 19 13.40 4.51 7.66
C VAL A 19 14.27 5.13 6.60
N ASP A 20 14.36 6.46 6.60
CA ASP A 20 15.28 7.17 5.73
C ASP A 20 16.71 6.98 6.22
N ASN A 21 17.42 6.07 5.59
CA ASN A 21 18.82 5.76 5.92
C ASN A 21 19.81 6.38 4.92
N ASN A 22 19.37 7.30 4.05
CA ASN A 22 20.26 7.99 3.13
C ASN A 22 20.90 9.22 3.79
N PRO A 23 22.23 9.24 4.03
CA PRO A 23 22.91 10.38 4.69
C PRO A 23 22.79 11.71 3.96
N THR A 24 22.40 11.69 2.68
CA THR A 24 22.21 12.89 1.86
C THR A 24 20.76 13.36 1.77
N SER A 25 19.81 12.61 2.36
CA SER A 25 18.41 13.02 2.42
C SER A 25 18.22 14.20 3.39
N PRO A 26 17.33 15.17 3.07
CA PRO A 26 16.92 16.21 4.03
C PRO A 26 16.17 15.66 5.26
N HIS A 27 15.78 14.39 5.25
CA HIS A 27 15.06 13.72 6.33
C HIS A 27 15.80 12.48 6.86
N PHE A 28 17.13 12.44 6.72
CA PHE A 28 17.96 11.35 7.22
C PHE A 28 17.65 11.00 8.68
N GLY A 29 17.38 9.72 8.95
CA GLY A 29 17.01 9.19 10.25
C GLY A 29 15.51 9.16 10.54
N ARG A 30 14.67 9.82 9.73
CA ARG A 30 13.22 9.82 9.93
C ARG A 30 12.62 8.44 9.72
N MET A 31 11.85 7.99 10.69
CA MET A 31 11.07 6.75 10.66
C MET A 31 9.62 7.06 10.29
N TYR A 32 9.04 6.25 9.43
CA TYR A 32 7.67 6.39 8.95
C TYR A 32 6.92 5.08 9.16
N ILE A 33 5.65 5.17 9.55
CA ILE A 33 4.74 4.03 9.64
C ILE A 33 3.41 4.40 8.99
N SER A 34 3.03 3.69 7.94
CA SER A 34 1.72 3.76 7.30
C SER A 34 0.83 2.62 7.81
N PHE A 35 -0.49 2.86 7.87
CA PHE A 35 -1.46 1.86 8.32
C PHE A 35 -2.89 2.23 7.88
N ASN A 36 -3.79 1.24 7.92
CA ASN A 36 -5.22 1.49 7.90
C ASN A 36 -5.74 1.74 9.32
N ASN A 37 -6.59 2.76 9.50
CA ASN A 37 -7.30 3.04 10.74
C ASN A 37 -8.81 2.83 10.56
N PHE A 38 -9.32 1.70 11.04
CA PHE A 38 -10.73 1.32 10.98
C PHE A 38 -11.65 2.12 11.91
N GLY A 39 -11.08 2.90 12.85
CA GLY A 39 -11.83 3.86 13.65
C GLY A 39 -12.20 5.14 12.90
N VAL A 40 -11.64 5.36 11.70
CA VAL A 40 -11.86 6.55 10.87
C VAL A 40 -12.31 6.13 9.47
N GLY A 41 -13.50 6.57 9.05
CA GLY A 41 -14.00 6.37 7.68
C GLY A 41 -14.06 4.91 7.21
N GLY A 42 -14.14 3.95 8.14
CA GLY A 42 -14.16 2.51 7.86
C GLY A 42 -12.81 1.91 7.43
N GLY A 43 -11.69 2.62 7.65
CA GLY A 43 -10.35 2.14 7.35
C GLY A 43 -9.48 3.15 6.58
N ALA A 44 -9.50 4.41 7.01
CA ALA A 44 -8.68 5.48 6.45
C ALA A 44 -7.20 5.09 6.34
N LEU A 45 -6.53 5.55 5.29
CA LEU A 45 -5.08 5.41 5.14
C LEU A 45 -4.40 6.56 5.88
N GLN A 46 -3.55 6.22 6.84
CA GLN A 46 -2.84 7.21 7.67
C GLN A 46 -1.35 6.89 7.76
N VAL A 47 -0.57 7.91 8.11
CA VAL A 47 0.87 7.80 8.39
C VAL A 47 1.21 8.55 9.67
N VAL A 48 2.20 8.03 10.39
CA VAL A 48 2.92 8.75 11.45
C VAL A 48 4.41 8.72 11.14
N TYR A 49 5.14 9.74 11.59
CA TYR A 49 6.60 9.73 11.51
C TYR A 49 7.25 10.25 12.78
N SER A 50 8.54 9.94 12.94
CA SER A 50 9.38 10.39 14.06
C SER A 50 10.81 10.62 13.59
N ASP A 51 11.43 11.69 14.10
CA ASP A 51 12.84 12.03 13.84
C ASP A 51 13.79 11.47 14.90
N ASN A 52 13.27 10.90 15.99
CA ASN A 52 14.06 10.43 17.13
C ASN A 52 13.58 9.11 17.73
N GLY A 53 12.52 8.52 17.18
CA GLY A 53 11.94 7.23 17.58
C GLY A 53 11.12 7.28 18.87
N THR A 54 11.06 8.44 19.54
CA THR A 54 10.41 8.61 20.84
C THR A 54 9.21 9.56 20.76
N VAL A 55 9.30 10.61 19.96
CA VAL A 55 8.21 11.55 19.70
C VAL A 55 7.69 11.32 18.29
N TRP A 56 6.44 10.93 18.18
CA TRP A 56 5.75 10.66 16.92
C TRP A 56 4.74 11.75 16.63
N THR A 57 4.49 12.04 15.36
CA THR A 57 3.39 12.93 14.97
C THR A 57 2.03 12.34 15.37
N ALA A 58 1.02 13.20 15.47
CA ALA A 58 -0.36 12.71 15.37
C ALA A 58 -0.58 12.03 14.00
N PRO A 59 -1.53 11.09 13.87
CA PRO A 59 -1.86 10.46 12.59
C PRO A 59 -2.23 11.48 11.52
N ILE A 60 -1.46 11.50 10.43
CA ILE A 60 -1.73 12.31 9.24
C ILE A 60 -2.60 11.48 8.31
N THR A 61 -3.76 12.00 7.93
CA THR A 61 -4.71 11.29 7.05
C THR A 61 -4.34 11.52 5.59
N ILE A 62 -3.92 10.45 4.91
CA ILE A 62 -3.61 10.43 3.47
C ILE A 62 -4.90 10.27 2.67
N ASN A 63 -5.78 9.36 3.11
CA ASN A 63 -7.11 9.16 2.56
C ASN A 63 -8.11 8.89 3.69
N GLY A 64 -9.20 9.65 3.77
CA GLY A 64 -10.19 9.58 4.86
C GLY A 64 -11.20 8.44 4.75
N SER A 65 -11.10 7.59 3.73
CA SER A 65 -11.99 6.45 3.48
C SER A 65 -11.19 5.17 3.30
N PHE A 66 -11.88 4.02 3.29
CA PHE A 66 -11.21 2.74 3.08
C PHE A 66 -10.49 2.67 1.73
N ILE A 67 -9.17 2.65 1.80
CA ILE A 67 -8.28 2.20 0.74
C ILE A 67 -7.20 1.35 1.41
N ARG A 68 -6.91 0.17 0.87
CA ARG A 68 -6.02 -0.78 1.52
C ARG A 68 -4.59 -0.24 1.53
N ASN A 69 -4.01 -0.07 2.72
CA ASN A 69 -2.56 0.13 2.83
C ASN A 69 -1.85 -1.12 2.30
N ILE A 70 -0.88 -0.91 1.42
CA ILE A 70 -0.01 -1.98 0.92
C ILE A 70 1.33 -1.87 1.63
N GLN A 71 2.14 -0.90 1.24
CA GLN A 71 3.53 -0.76 1.66
C GLN A 71 3.98 0.69 1.49
N LEU A 72 4.87 1.14 2.38
CA LEU A 72 5.50 2.44 2.36
C LEU A 72 6.99 2.29 2.00
N THR A 73 7.52 3.26 1.27
CA THR A 73 8.93 3.38 0.94
C THR A 73 9.32 4.86 0.81
N GLY A 74 10.60 5.16 0.68
CA GLY A 74 11.09 6.48 0.38
C GLY A 74 12.07 6.48 -0.78
N ASP A 75 12.38 7.66 -1.30
CA ASP A 75 13.40 7.82 -2.31
C ASP A 75 14.78 7.46 -1.74
N LEU A 76 15.45 6.51 -2.40
CA LEU A 76 16.82 6.09 -2.07
C LEU A 76 17.88 7.14 -2.45
N GLN A 77 17.51 8.20 -3.18
CA GLN A 77 18.35 9.37 -3.48
C GLN A 77 18.06 10.52 -2.49
N ASN A 78 18.49 11.74 -2.82
CA ASN A 78 18.52 12.88 -1.89
C ASN A 78 17.25 13.75 -1.89
N SER A 79 16.15 13.29 -2.51
CA SER A 79 14.96 14.16 -2.65
C SER A 79 14.12 14.31 -1.39
N GLY A 80 14.22 13.38 -0.44
CA GLY A 80 13.34 13.31 0.73
C GLY A 80 11.88 12.94 0.41
N ARG A 81 11.57 12.51 -0.82
CA ARG A 81 10.23 12.05 -1.21
C ARG A 81 9.89 10.73 -0.54
N VAL A 82 8.63 10.60 -0.14
CA VAL A 82 8.08 9.39 0.51
C VAL A 82 6.87 8.91 -0.27
N TYR A 83 6.68 7.60 -0.32
CA TYR A 83 5.65 6.95 -1.12
C TYR A 83 4.88 5.93 -0.29
N VAL A 84 3.57 5.84 -0.51
CA VAL A 84 2.70 4.80 0.02
C VAL A 84 1.94 4.17 -1.14
N ALA A 85 2.20 2.89 -1.39
CA ALA A 85 1.35 2.10 -2.27
C ALA A 85 0.08 1.71 -1.52
N ALA A 86 -1.05 1.83 -2.21
CA ALA A 86 -2.36 1.46 -1.70
C ALA A 86 -3.22 0.83 -2.81
N MET A 87 -4.32 0.19 -2.43
CA MET A 87 -5.21 -0.47 -3.37
C MET A 87 -6.68 -0.21 -3.07
N ILE A 88 -7.44 0.16 -4.10
CA ILE A 88 -8.89 0.08 -4.07
C ILE A 88 -9.26 -1.39 -4.30
N GLU A 89 -9.79 -2.05 -3.26
CA GLU A 89 -10.07 -3.48 -3.27
C GLU A 89 -11.42 -3.85 -3.90
N GLY A 90 -12.20 -2.87 -4.33
CA GLY A 90 -13.51 -3.07 -4.95
C GLY A 90 -14.53 -3.79 -4.03
N GLY A 91 -14.34 -3.74 -2.71
CA GLY A 91 -15.17 -4.51 -1.76
C GLY A 91 -14.71 -5.96 -1.54
N GLY A 92 -13.50 -6.34 -1.98
CA GLY A 92 -12.92 -7.65 -1.73
C GLY A 92 -13.17 -8.65 -2.85
N GLN A 93 -12.94 -9.93 -2.58
CA GLN A 93 -13.18 -11.06 -3.48
C GLN A 93 -12.51 -10.84 -4.86
N PHE A 94 -13.24 -11.17 -5.92
CA PHE A 94 -12.82 -11.06 -7.32
C PHE A 94 -13.27 -9.76 -7.99
N ASN A 95 -13.64 -8.74 -7.21
CA ASN A 95 -13.91 -7.42 -7.77
C ASN A 95 -12.62 -6.76 -8.27
N LEU A 96 -12.77 -5.95 -9.30
CA LEU A 96 -11.67 -5.23 -9.94
C LEU A 96 -10.87 -4.41 -8.92
N ARG A 97 -9.55 -4.40 -9.12
CA ARG A 97 -8.58 -3.69 -8.29
C ARG A 97 -8.01 -2.51 -9.02
N GLN A 98 -7.67 -1.47 -8.27
CA GLN A 98 -6.87 -0.34 -8.76
C GLN A 98 -5.74 -0.10 -7.78
N ASN A 99 -4.50 -0.16 -8.26
CA ASN A 99 -3.34 0.30 -7.49
C ASN A 99 -3.31 1.84 -7.51
N VAL A 100 -2.94 2.43 -6.39
CA VAL A 100 -2.80 3.88 -6.20
C VAL A 100 -1.47 4.13 -5.50
N MET A 101 -0.69 5.08 -5.99
CA MET A 101 0.51 5.57 -5.33
C MET A 101 0.22 6.91 -4.71
N TYR A 102 0.48 7.06 -3.42
CA TYR A 102 0.52 8.35 -2.74
C TYR A 102 1.96 8.79 -2.61
N ARG A 103 2.23 10.07 -2.88
CA ARG A 103 3.56 10.68 -2.81
C ARG A 103 3.53 11.92 -1.95
N SER A 104 4.52 12.05 -1.08
CA SER A 104 4.87 13.27 -0.37
C SER A 104 6.18 13.83 -0.90
N THR A 105 6.26 15.16 -1.01
CA THR A 105 7.46 15.92 -1.36
C THR A 105 7.97 16.79 -0.21
N ASP A 106 7.38 16.64 0.97
CA ASP A 106 7.63 17.46 2.17
C ASP A 106 7.87 16.58 3.42
N GLY A 107 8.48 15.41 3.21
CA GLY A 107 8.88 14.51 4.30
C GLY A 107 7.70 13.87 5.05
N GLY A 108 6.57 13.66 4.38
CA GLY A 108 5.40 12.95 4.88
C GLY A 108 4.27 13.83 5.42
N ALA A 109 4.37 15.16 5.30
CA ALA A 109 3.37 16.09 5.85
C ALA A 109 2.13 16.23 4.96
N THR A 110 2.30 16.31 3.63
CA THR A 110 1.22 16.35 2.65
C THR A 110 1.42 15.32 1.54
N TRP A 111 0.31 14.92 0.90
CA TRP A 111 0.29 13.79 -0.01
C TRP A 111 -0.56 14.08 -1.25
N ALA A 112 -0.08 13.65 -2.41
CA ALA A 112 -0.83 13.61 -3.67
C ALA A 112 -0.90 12.18 -4.18
N SER A 113 -1.98 11.83 -4.90
CA SER A 113 -2.22 10.47 -5.38
C SER A 113 -2.19 10.36 -6.90
N THR A 114 -1.70 9.24 -7.40
CA THR A 114 -1.73 8.86 -8.81
C THR A 114 -2.24 7.42 -8.94
N ASN A 115 -3.15 7.16 -9.88
CA ASN A 115 -3.53 5.78 -10.21
C ASN A 115 -2.38 5.08 -10.93
N VAL A 116 -2.03 3.89 -10.47
CA VAL A 116 -0.97 3.08 -11.05
C VAL A 116 -1.59 2.11 -12.06
N GLY A 117 -1.44 2.41 -13.35
CA GLY A 117 -2.03 1.62 -14.43
C GLY A 117 -3.57 1.61 -14.40
N THR A 118 -4.16 0.71 -15.18
CA THR A 118 -5.62 0.53 -15.24
C THR A 118 -6.12 -0.45 -14.19
N THR A 119 -7.44 -0.53 -14.02
CA THR A 119 -8.05 -1.55 -13.17
C THR A 119 -7.76 -2.96 -13.69
N PHE A 120 -7.67 -3.94 -12.78
CA PHE A 120 -7.33 -5.32 -13.13
C PHE A 120 -8.09 -6.37 -12.30
N GLN A 121 -8.12 -7.60 -12.81
CA GLN A 121 -8.68 -8.76 -12.12
C GLN A 121 -7.71 -9.25 -11.02
N PRO A 122 -8.14 -9.38 -9.76
CA PRO A 122 -7.25 -9.83 -8.69
C PRO A 122 -6.83 -11.29 -8.91
N PRO A 123 -5.67 -11.72 -8.39
CA PRO A 123 -5.29 -13.12 -8.39
C PRO A 123 -6.18 -13.92 -7.43
N GLY A 124 -6.34 -15.22 -7.67
CA GLY A 124 -7.11 -16.10 -6.79
C GLY A 124 -7.79 -17.24 -7.51
N ARG A 125 -8.09 -18.31 -6.77
CA ARG A 125 -8.84 -19.48 -7.27
C ARG A 125 -10.27 -19.54 -6.75
N SER A 126 -10.49 -19.09 -5.52
CA SER A 126 -11.79 -19.14 -4.84
C SER A 126 -11.93 -18.05 -3.80
N VAL A 127 -13.15 -17.82 -3.30
CA VAL A 127 -13.38 -16.96 -2.13
C VAL A 127 -13.05 -17.75 -0.86
N CYS A 128 -12.34 -17.13 0.07
CA CYS A 128 -12.00 -17.78 1.33
C CYS A 128 -13.25 -17.99 2.20
N THR A 129 -13.44 -19.16 2.80
CA THR A 129 -14.64 -19.44 3.64
C THR A 129 -14.51 -18.85 5.04
N GLY A 130 -13.31 -18.81 5.62
CA GLY A 130 -12.99 -18.19 6.92
C GLY A 130 -12.79 -16.67 6.86
N GLY A 131 -13.19 -16.04 5.76
CA GLY A 131 -13.06 -14.60 5.54
C GLY A 131 -13.51 -14.25 4.13
N THR A 132 -14.83 -14.17 3.93
CA THR A 132 -15.48 -14.04 2.62
C THR A 132 -15.13 -12.75 1.86
N TYR A 133 -14.43 -11.83 2.52
CA TYR A 133 -13.82 -10.67 1.89
C TYR A 133 -12.62 -11.02 0.99
N PHE A 134 -11.92 -12.14 1.25
CA PHE A 134 -10.62 -12.42 0.63
C PHE A 134 -10.71 -13.45 -0.51
N ALA A 135 -9.86 -13.27 -1.51
CA ALA A 135 -9.53 -14.30 -2.49
C ALA A 135 -8.46 -15.26 -1.92
N CYS A 136 -8.53 -16.53 -2.31
CA CYS A 136 -7.70 -17.62 -1.82
C CYS A 136 -6.99 -18.36 -2.98
N MET A 137 -5.68 -18.61 -2.87
CA MET A 137 -4.86 -19.20 -3.95
C MET A 137 -4.70 -20.72 -3.93
N PHE A 138 -4.76 -21.37 -2.75
CA PHE A 138 -4.41 -22.80 -2.60
C PHE A 138 -5.38 -23.55 -1.68
N GLY A 139 -6.67 -23.53 -2.02
CA GLY A 139 -7.76 -24.04 -1.17
C GLY A 139 -8.52 -22.90 -0.48
N THR A 140 -9.67 -23.21 0.13
CA THR A 140 -10.63 -22.20 0.59
C THR A 140 -10.25 -21.50 1.89
N ASN A 141 -9.14 -21.87 2.56
CA ASN A 141 -8.69 -21.22 3.81
C ASN A 141 -7.16 -21.13 3.97
N ASN A 142 -6.38 -21.44 2.95
CA ASN A 142 -4.94 -21.65 3.12
C ASN A 142 -4.12 -20.36 2.97
N TRP A 143 -4.33 -19.62 1.87
CA TRP A 143 -3.56 -18.42 1.59
C TRP A 143 -4.46 -17.34 0.99
N ARG A 144 -4.72 -16.31 1.80
CA ARG A 144 -5.38 -15.06 1.39
C ARG A 144 -4.41 -14.21 0.58
N HIS A 145 -4.78 -13.86 -0.65
CA HIS A 145 -3.94 -13.03 -1.50
C HIS A 145 -4.83 -12.15 -2.39
N MET A 146 -4.62 -10.84 -2.33
CA MET A 146 -5.51 -9.84 -2.95
C MET A 146 -4.83 -9.01 -4.05
N GLY A 147 -3.62 -9.39 -4.46
CA GLY A 147 -2.87 -8.65 -5.48
C GLY A 147 -2.04 -7.48 -4.96
N TRP A 148 -1.81 -7.38 -3.65
CA TRP A 148 -0.93 -6.36 -3.09
C TRP A 148 0.51 -6.49 -3.60
N GLY A 149 1.32 -5.47 -3.36
CA GLY A 149 2.63 -5.29 -3.99
C GLY A 149 3.70 -4.69 -3.10
N GLN A 150 4.86 -4.37 -3.68
CA GLN A 150 5.95 -3.68 -3.00
C GLN A 150 6.45 -2.49 -3.85
N PRO A 151 6.44 -1.26 -3.31
CA PRO A 151 6.99 -0.13 -4.02
C PRO A 151 8.50 0.02 -3.78
N VAL A 152 9.19 0.59 -4.76
CA VAL A 152 10.57 1.08 -4.66
C VAL A 152 10.65 2.45 -5.31
N ALA A 153 11.38 3.38 -4.70
CA ALA A 153 11.66 4.70 -5.27
C ALA A 153 13.17 4.98 -5.30
N ASN A 154 13.68 5.43 -6.44
CA ASN A 154 15.07 5.77 -6.66
C ASN A 154 15.19 6.94 -7.65
N GLY A 155 15.39 8.13 -7.10
CA GLY A 155 15.31 9.39 -7.83
C GLY A 155 13.94 9.56 -8.46
N ASN A 156 13.91 9.76 -9.78
CA ASN A 156 12.66 9.90 -10.51
C ASN A 156 12.04 8.58 -10.94
N PHE A 157 12.68 7.44 -10.64
CA PHE A 157 12.09 6.13 -10.89
C PHE A 157 11.30 5.69 -9.66
N VAL A 158 10.02 5.38 -9.86
CA VAL A 158 9.17 4.78 -8.83
C VAL A 158 8.52 3.56 -9.44
N SER A 159 8.58 2.43 -8.78
CA SER A 159 7.99 1.19 -9.32
C SER A 159 7.19 0.45 -8.28
N LEU A 160 6.29 -0.40 -8.75
CA LEU A 160 5.48 -1.31 -7.96
C LEU A 160 5.48 -2.67 -8.67
N ASP A 161 5.91 -3.72 -7.99
CA ASP A 161 5.52 -5.08 -8.34
C ASP A 161 4.21 -5.41 -7.63
N TYR A 162 3.32 -6.13 -8.30
CA TYR A 162 2.02 -6.52 -7.76
C TYR A 162 1.54 -7.80 -8.44
N ALA A 163 0.55 -8.47 -7.85
CA ALA A 163 -0.02 -9.66 -8.44
C ALA A 163 -1.40 -9.39 -9.04
N GLN A 164 -1.67 -10.01 -10.18
CA GLN A 164 -2.92 -9.91 -10.93
C GLN A 164 -3.24 -11.27 -11.54
N CYS A 165 -4.50 -11.53 -11.88
CA CYS A 165 -4.88 -12.69 -12.67
C CYS A 165 -4.12 -12.76 -14.01
N GLY A 166 -3.59 -13.93 -14.37
CA GLY A 166 -2.82 -14.09 -15.60
C GLY A 166 -3.64 -13.91 -16.89
N GLN A 167 -4.96 -13.84 -16.77
CA GLN A 167 -5.91 -13.61 -17.85
C GLN A 167 -6.86 -12.47 -17.47
N ASN A 168 -7.31 -11.69 -18.46
CA ASN A 168 -8.29 -10.62 -18.25
C ASN A 168 -9.73 -11.17 -18.16
N VAL A 169 -9.96 -12.09 -17.23
CA VAL A 169 -11.25 -12.70 -16.91
C VAL A 169 -11.41 -12.78 -15.40
N ALA A 170 -12.63 -13.03 -14.91
CA ALA A 170 -12.85 -13.31 -13.49
C ALA A 170 -11.95 -14.49 -13.07
N CYS A 171 -11.03 -14.25 -12.13
CA CYS A 171 -9.90 -15.14 -11.93
C CYS A 171 -10.27 -16.55 -11.42
N THR A 172 -11.45 -16.71 -10.83
CA THR A 172 -12.01 -18.02 -10.47
C THR A 172 -12.19 -18.96 -11.66
N GLY A 173 -12.38 -18.43 -12.87
CA GLY A 173 -12.52 -19.20 -14.11
C GLY A 173 -11.28 -19.19 -15.00
N ALA A 174 -10.19 -18.56 -14.56
CA ALA A 174 -8.95 -18.51 -15.32
C ALA A 174 -8.22 -19.87 -15.27
N THR A 175 -7.43 -20.17 -16.29
CA THR A 175 -6.45 -21.29 -16.25
C THR A 175 -5.16 -20.85 -15.58
N ASP A 176 -4.87 -19.55 -15.58
CA ASP A 176 -3.76 -18.92 -14.88
C ASP A 176 -4.30 -17.93 -13.83
N HIS A 177 -4.21 -18.35 -12.56
CA HIS A 177 -4.85 -17.66 -11.45
C HIS A 177 -4.01 -16.55 -10.81
N GLY A 178 -2.80 -16.27 -11.32
CA GLY A 178 -1.97 -15.23 -10.75
C GLY A 178 -0.56 -15.18 -11.34
N ASN A 179 -0.18 -14.00 -11.82
CA ASN A 179 1.18 -13.64 -12.20
C ASN A 179 1.65 -12.42 -11.41
N ILE A 180 2.97 -12.24 -11.37
CA ILE A 180 3.59 -11.00 -10.88
C ILE A 180 3.76 -10.05 -12.07
N TYR A 181 3.27 -8.84 -11.90
CA TYR A 181 3.40 -7.73 -12.83
C TYR A 181 4.30 -6.67 -12.23
N TYR A 182 4.91 -5.86 -13.09
CA TYR A 182 5.76 -4.76 -12.72
C TYR A 182 5.34 -3.52 -13.51
N VAL A 183 5.28 -2.39 -12.83
CA VAL A 183 5.03 -1.08 -13.43
C VAL A 183 6.02 -0.09 -12.87
N ARG A 184 6.45 0.85 -13.71
CA ARG A 184 7.34 1.94 -13.30
C ARG A 184 6.90 3.27 -13.87
N SER A 185 7.11 4.28 -13.06
CA SER A 185 7.14 5.69 -13.37
C SER A 185 8.58 6.13 -13.62
N THR A 186 8.76 7.13 -14.48
CA THR A 186 10.05 7.80 -14.71
C THR A 186 10.02 9.30 -14.37
N ASP A 187 8.91 9.76 -13.78
CA ASP A 187 8.65 11.17 -13.43
C ASP A 187 8.32 11.33 -11.94
N ALA A 188 8.90 10.47 -11.12
CA ALA A 188 8.72 10.42 -9.67
C ALA A 188 7.27 10.13 -9.24
N GLY A 189 6.57 9.25 -9.96
CA GLY A 189 5.23 8.80 -9.61
C GLY A 189 4.13 9.80 -9.97
N LEU A 190 4.37 10.72 -10.91
CA LEU A 190 3.31 11.55 -11.48
C LEU A 190 2.48 10.77 -12.50
N THR A 191 3.10 9.81 -13.18
CA THR A 191 2.45 8.85 -14.09
C THR A 191 2.91 7.42 -13.86
#